data_AF-A0A7J4PVL8-F1
#
_entry.id   AF-A0A7J4PVL8-F1
#
_cell.length_a   1.000
_cell.length_b   1.000
_cell.length_c   1.000
_cell.angle_alpha   90.00
_cell.angle_beta   90.00
_cell.angle_gamma   90.00
#
_symmetry.space_group_name_H-M   'P 1'
#
loop_
_entity.id
_entity.type
_entity.pdbx_description
1 polymer ?
#
loop_
_entity_poly.entity_id
_entity_poly.type
_entity_poly.pdbx_seq_one_letter_code
_entity_poly.pdbx_strand_id
1 'polypeptide(L)'
;ALYSPYYLAFDSSGDLWASDASNSRVLEYLPSNFVTDGAAALVIGQANFAASSSNQGGSVAANTLSGPGGIALDHSGNLWIVDRGNSRVLEYLIP
;
A
#
# COMPACT_ATOMS: atom_id res chain seq x y z
N ALA A 1 -9.98 -8.48 1.26
CA ALA A 1 -9.03 -9.58 0.97
C ALA A 1 -7.91 -9.06 0.09
N LEU A 2 -6.69 -9.59 0.29
CA LEU A 2 -5.55 -9.35 -0.60
C LEU A 2 -5.76 -10.09 -1.94
N TYR A 3 -5.21 -9.55 -3.01
CA TYR A 3 -5.25 -10.13 -4.34
C TYR A 3 -3.89 -9.97 -5.03
N SER A 4 -3.18 -11.09 -5.15
CA SER A 4 -1.77 -11.16 -5.60
C SER A 4 -0.86 -10.19 -4.85
N PRO A 5 -0.77 -10.26 -3.51
CA PRO A 5 0.16 -9.42 -2.77
C PRO A 5 1.61 -9.73 -3.18
N TYR A 6 2.47 -8.72 -3.25
CA TYR A 6 3.81 -8.87 -3.84
C TYR A 6 4.95 -8.65 -2.85
N TYR A 7 4.79 -7.74 -1.90
CA TYR A 7 5.85 -7.39 -0.95
C TYR A 7 5.27 -6.99 0.41
N LEU A 8 6.08 -7.09 1.45
CA LEU A 8 5.76 -6.60 2.78
C LEU A 8 6.96 -5.88 3.42
N ALA A 9 6.68 -4.97 4.35
CA ALA A 9 7.66 -4.30 5.18
C ALA A 9 7.06 -4.01 6.57
N PHE A 10 7.92 -3.84 7.57
CA PHE A 10 7.52 -3.35 8.88
C PHE A 10 8.12 -1.98 9.11
N ASP A 11 7.38 -1.08 9.76
CA ASP A 11 7.92 0.16 10.27
C ASP A 11 8.51 0.03 11.68
N SER A 12 9.02 1.13 12.25
CA SER A 12 9.62 1.14 13.58
C SER A 12 8.63 0.95 14.72
N SER A 13 7.33 1.17 14.48
CA SER A 13 6.24 0.94 15.44
C SER A 13 5.79 -0.53 15.43
N GLY A 14 6.16 -1.26 14.39
CA GLY A 14 5.82 -2.66 14.18
C GLY A 14 4.59 -2.86 13.29
N ASP A 15 4.07 -1.82 12.65
CA ASP A 15 2.95 -1.96 11.72
C ASP A 15 3.42 -2.65 10.44
N LEU A 16 2.59 -3.57 9.93
CA LEU A 16 2.85 -4.33 8.72
C LEU A 16 2.28 -3.60 7.52
N TRP A 17 3.14 -3.26 6.58
CA TRP A 17 2.77 -2.71 5.28
C TRP A 17 2.82 -3.82 4.24
N ALA A 18 1.80 -3.92 3.38
CA ALA A 18 1.72 -4.93 2.34
C ALA A 18 1.24 -4.35 1.01
N SER A 19 1.97 -4.62 -0.08
CA SER A 19 1.48 -4.28 -1.43
C SER A 19 0.48 -5.31 -1.91
N ASP A 20 -0.75 -4.84 -2.19
CA ASP A 20 -1.86 -5.63 -2.71
C ASP A 20 -2.00 -5.33 -4.21
N ALA A 21 -1.09 -5.93 -4.99
CA ALA A 21 -0.73 -5.45 -6.31
C ALA A 21 -1.90 -5.47 -7.31
N SER A 22 -2.68 -6.54 -7.36
CA SER A 22 -3.82 -6.61 -8.30
C SER A 22 -5.01 -5.75 -7.88
N ASN A 23 -5.07 -5.31 -6.62
CA ASN A 23 -6.04 -4.30 -6.18
C ASN A 23 -5.49 -2.87 -6.26
N SER A 24 -4.31 -2.67 -6.87
CA SER A 24 -3.71 -1.34 -7.07
C SER A 24 -3.66 -0.51 -5.78
N ARG A 25 -3.24 -1.12 -4.67
CA ARG A 25 -3.18 -0.48 -3.36
C ARG A 25 -2.05 -1.03 -2.47
N VAL A 26 -1.72 -0.28 -1.43
CA VAL A 26 -0.92 -0.74 -0.30
C VAL A 26 -1.77 -0.63 0.96
N LEU A 27 -1.67 -1.62 1.85
CA LEU A 27 -2.43 -1.70 3.09
C LEU A 27 -1.48 -1.70 4.29
N GLU A 28 -1.92 -1.06 5.37
CA GLU A 28 -1.29 -1.09 6.69
C GLU A 28 -2.09 -2.00 7.63
N TYR A 29 -1.40 -2.78 8.45
CA TYR A 29 -1.99 -3.60 9.50
C TYR A 29 -1.26 -3.31 10.81
N LEU A 30 -2.02 -2.86 11.81
CA LEU A 30 -1.49 -2.64 13.16
C LEU A 30 -1.23 -3.99 13.86
N PRO A 31 -0.24 -4.09 14.77
CA PRO A 31 0.01 -5.30 15.57
C PRO A 31 -1.21 -5.82 16.32
N SER A 32 -2.08 -4.92 16.78
CA SER A 32 -3.35 -5.26 17.44
C SER A 32 -4.33 -6.01 16.54
N ASN A 33 -4.15 -5.93 15.21
CA ASN A 33 -4.96 -6.60 14.20
C ASN A 33 -4.28 -7.86 13.62
N PHE A 34 -3.18 -8.34 14.20
CA PHE A 34 -2.51 -9.58 13.76
C PHE A 34 -3.27 -10.84 14.22
N VAL A 35 -4.46 -11.01 13.66
CA VAL A 35 -5.35 -12.15 13.84
C VAL A 35 -5.78 -12.68 12.48
N THR A 36 -6.34 -13.89 12.45
CA THR A 36 -6.98 -14.41 11.23
C THR A 36 -8.05 -13.44 10.77
N ASP A 37 -8.01 -13.07 9.48
CA ASP A 37 -8.90 -12.07 8.87
C ASP A 37 -8.85 -10.68 9.52
N GLY A 38 -7.73 -10.34 10.17
CA GLY A 38 -7.47 -9.01 10.70
C GLY A 38 -7.64 -7.92 9.66
N ALA A 39 -8.30 -6.83 10.05
CA ALA A 39 -8.55 -5.70 9.17
C ALA A 39 -7.31 -4.81 9.01
N ALA A 40 -7.11 -4.29 7.80
CA ALA A 40 -6.16 -3.22 7.55
C ALA A 40 -6.67 -1.91 8.20
N ALA A 41 -5.75 -1.09 8.71
CA ALA A 41 -6.04 0.21 9.31
C ALA A 41 -6.00 1.35 8.29
N LEU A 42 -5.13 1.25 7.28
CA LEU A 42 -4.97 2.25 6.22
C LEU A 42 -4.96 1.60 4.83
N VAL A 43 -5.40 2.39 3.84
CA VAL A 43 -5.28 2.08 2.42
C VAL A 43 -4.64 3.25 1.67
N ILE A 44 -3.59 2.96 0.91
CA ILE A 44 -2.92 3.91 0.01
C ILE A 44 -3.20 3.52 -1.43
N GLY A 45 -3.44 4.52 -2.29
CA GLY A 45 -3.66 4.33 -3.73
C GLY A 45 -5.14 4.18 -4.13
N GLN A 46 -6.04 4.00 -3.17
CA GLN A 46 -7.49 3.81 -3.40
C GLN A 46 -8.33 4.71 -2.48
N ALA A 47 -9.57 4.99 -2.90
CA ALA A 47 -10.52 5.79 -2.13
C ALA A 47 -11.05 5.06 -0.87
N ASN A 48 -11.03 3.72 -0.87
CA ASN A 48 -11.48 2.88 0.24
C ASN A 48 -10.98 1.44 0.07
N PHE A 49 -11.25 0.60 1.07
CA PHE A 49 -10.85 -0.81 1.12
C PHE A 49 -11.61 -1.75 0.15
N ALA A 50 -12.62 -1.27 -0.56
CA ALA A 50 -13.36 -2.07 -1.56
C ALA A 50 -12.96 -1.75 -3.00
N ALA A 51 -12.36 -0.57 -3.25
CA ALA A 51 -11.90 -0.17 -4.57
C ALA A 51 -10.59 -0.89 -4.96
N SER A 52 -10.45 -1.17 -6.26
CA SER A 52 -9.34 -1.98 -6.80
C SER A 52 -8.85 -1.56 -8.20
N SER A 53 -9.51 -0.60 -8.85
CA SER A 53 -9.16 -0.18 -10.20
C SER A 53 -7.80 0.51 -10.23
N SER A 54 -6.96 0.16 -11.20
CA SER A 54 -5.72 0.89 -11.48
C SER A 54 -6.00 2.38 -11.61
N ASN A 55 -5.16 3.18 -10.96
CA ASN A 55 -5.29 4.63 -10.90
C ASN A 55 -6.68 5.15 -10.48
N GLN A 56 -7.40 4.37 -9.66
CA GLN A 56 -8.80 4.62 -9.28
C GLN A 56 -9.76 4.72 -10.49
N GLY A 57 -9.40 4.11 -11.63
CA GLY A 57 -10.12 4.23 -12.89
C GLY A 57 -9.87 5.54 -13.66
N GLY A 58 -8.96 6.39 -13.17
CA GLY A 58 -8.65 7.70 -13.75
C GLY A 58 -7.22 7.81 -14.26
N SER A 59 -6.72 9.05 -14.27
CA SER A 59 -5.34 9.37 -14.66
C SER A 59 -4.35 9.11 -13.52
N VAL A 60 -3.08 8.97 -13.89
CA VAL A 60 -1.96 8.88 -12.95
C VAL A 60 -1.89 10.16 -12.12
N ALA A 61 -1.91 10.02 -10.79
CA ALA A 61 -1.83 11.14 -9.84
C ALA A 61 -0.99 10.72 -8.62
N ALA A 62 -0.69 11.65 -7.72
CA ALA A 62 0.17 11.37 -6.55
C ALA A 62 -0.46 10.38 -5.55
N ASN A 63 -1.80 10.30 -5.49
CA ASN A 63 -2.55 9.46 -4.57
C ASN A 63 -3.13 8.19 -5.22
N THR A 64 -2.68 7.85 -6.44
CA THR A 64 -3.17 6.69 -7.18
C THR A 64 -2.04 5.75 -7.54
N LEU A 65 -2.32 4.45 -7.62
CA LEU A 65 -1.33 3.40 -7.90
C LEU A 65 -1.84 2.48 -9.03
N SER A 66 -0.92 1.79 -9.67
CA SER A 66 -1.18 0.74 -10.66
C SER A 66 -0.16 -0.38 -10.48
N GLY A 67 -0.60 -1.52 -9.95
CA GLY A 67 0.27 -2.68 -9.71
C GLY A 67 1.49 -2.38 -8.82
N PRO A 68 1.31 -1.86 -7.59
CA PRO A 68 2.43 -1.58 -6.70
C PRO A 68 3.23 -2.85 -6.40
N GLY A 69 4.56 -2.73 -6.42
CA GLY A 69 5.50 -3.83 -6.23
C GLY A 69 6.19 -3.76 -4.87
N GLY A 70 7.51 -3.55 -4.90
CA GLY A 70 8.33 -3.39 -3.69
C GLY A 70 7.94 -2.15 -2.90
N ILE A 71 8.03 -2.26 -1.57
CA ILE A 71 7.82 -1.17 -0.63
C ILE A 71 8.95 -1.14 0.39
N ALA A 72 9.29 0.04 0.90
CA ALA A 72 10.27 0.23 1.96
C ALA A 72 9.92 1.45 2.80
N LEU A 73 10.31 1.45 4.07
CA LEU A 73 10.25 2.63 4.91
C LEU A 73 11.65 3.20 5.12
N ASP A 74 11.76 4.53 5.13
CA ASP A 74 13.00 5.20 5.50
C ASP A 74 13.07 5.46 7.02
N HIS A 75 14.19 6.04 7.47
CA HIS A 75 14.42 6.32 8.89
C HIS A 75 13.50 7.42 9.45
N SER A 76 12.87 8.22 8.58
CA SER A 76 11.88 9.22 8.96
C SER A 76 10.47 8.65 9.04
N GLY A 77 10.28 7.37 8.67
CA GLY A 77 8.98 6.71 8.63
C GLY A 77 8.21 6.94 7.33
N ASN A 78 8.82 7.54 6.30
CA ASN A 78 8.13 7.72 5.02
C ASN A 78 8.11 6.40 4.26
N LEU A 79 6.97 6.12 3.62
CA LEU A 79 6.79 4.92 2.83
C LEU A 79 7.12 5.18 1.36
N TRP A 80 8.05 4.40 0.84
CA TRP A 80 8.45 4.40 -0.55
C TRP A 80 7.79 3.22 -1.28
N ILE A 81 7.08 3.51 -2.37
CA ILE A 81 6.32 2.52 -3.14
C ILE A 81 6.81 2.50 -4.59
N VAL A 82 7.19 1.32 -5.08
CA VAL A 82 7.41 1.08 -6.51
C VAL A 82 6.06 0.92 -7.21
N ASP A 83 5.60 1.96 -7.88
CA ASP A 83 4.34 1.99 -8.64
C ASP A 83 4.57 1.45 -10.06
N ARG A 84 4.81 0.14 -10.14
CA ARG A 84 5.37 -0.54 -11.33
C ARG A 84 4.55 -0.31 -12.60
N GLY A 85 3.22 -0.36 -12.51
CA GLY A 85 2.33 -0.17 -13.65
C GLY A 85 2.38 1.25 -14.24
N ASN A 86 2.82 2.23 -13.44
CA ASN A 86 3.01 3.62 -13.88
C ASN A 86 4.49 3.98 -14.07
N SER A 87 5.41 3.02 -13.96
CA SER A 87 6.87 3.22 -14.16
C SER A 87 7.47 4.35 -13.31
N ARG A 88 7.08 4.42 -12.04
CA ARG A 88 7.58 5.44 -11.10
C ARG A 88 7.77 4.90 -9.69
N VAL A 89 8.41 5.71 -8.85
CA VAL A 89 8.49 5.53 -7.40
C VAL A 89 7.85 6.74 -6.73
N LEU A 90 7.09 6.51 -5.66
CA LEU A 90 6.43 7.55 -4.88
C LEU A 90 6.86 7.46 -3.41
N GLU A 91 7.00 8.61 -2.78
CA GLU A 91 7.12 8.76 -1.34
C GLU A 91 5.77 9.19 -0.76
N TYR A 92 5.35 8.55 0.33
CA TYR A 92 4.17 8.90 1.10
C TYR A 92 4.59 9.24 2.52
N LEU A 93 4.26 10.45 2.96
CA LEU A 93 4.37 10.85 4.36
C LEU A 93 3.25 10.18 5.12
N ILE A 94 3.61 9.38 6.11
CA ILE A 94 2.66 8.61 6.90
C ILE A 94 2.45 9.35 8.22
N PRO A 95 1.19 9.61 8.63
CA PRO A 95 0.88 10.41 9.80
C PRO A 95 1.28 9.76 11.13
#